data_AF-A0A3E0QD23-F1
#
_entry.id   AF-A0A3E0QD23-F1
#
_cell.length_a   1.000
_cell.length_b   1.000
_cell.length_c   1.000
_cell.angle_alpha   90.00
_cell.angle_beta   90.00
_cell.angle_gamma   90.00
#
_symmetry.space_group_name_H-M   'P 1'
#
loop_
_entity.id
_entity.type
_entity.pdbx_description
1 polymer ?
#
loop_
_entity_poly.entity_id
_entity_poly.type
_entity_poly.pdbx_seq_one_letter_code
_entity_poly.pdbx_strand_id
1 'polypeptide(L)'
;RKKLDLDLMKLGAKKLVGTKDFSTFRASSCNAKSPIRTMDFVKLKSLNDKIEIQFKSQSFLQQQVRSMVGCLKYLGEKKWDIKKFDKALKSKKRSLCAPPAPPTGLFLSRVFY
;
A
#
# COMPACT_ATOMS: atom_id res chain seq x y z
N ARG A 1 -3.37 -18.71 -11.77
CA ARG A 1 -3.40 -17.54 -10.85
C ARG A 1 -2.95 -18.02 -9.47
N LYS A 2 -2.03 -17.31 -8.80
CA LYS A 2 -1.59 -17.69 -7.44
C LYS A 2 -2.65 -17.25 -6.43
N LYS A 3 -3.08 -18.13 -5.53
CA LYS A 3 -4.04 -17.77 -4.46
C LYS A 3 -3.38 -16.79 -3.51
N LEU A 4 -4.03 -15.64 -3.28
CA LEU A 4 -3.55 -14.61 -2.36
C LEU A 4 -4.08 -14.88 -0.96
N ASP A 5 -3.19 -14.78 0.03
CA ASP A 5 -3.51 -14.89 1.44
C ASP A 5 -4.09 -13.57 1.96
N LEU A 6 -5.43 -13.51 2.00
CA LEU A 6 -6.17 -12.31 2.40
C LEU A 6 -5.89 -11.90 3.84
N ASP A 7 -5.64 -12.85 4.74
CA ASP A 7 -5.45 -12.54 6.15
C ASP A 7 -4.07 -11.95 6.41
N LEU A 8 -3.04 -12.46 5.71
CA LEU A 8 -1.75 -11.79 5.65
C LEU A 8 -1.91 -10.37 5.09
N MET A 9 -2.58 -10.20 3.94
CA MET A 9 -2.76 -8.88 3.35
C MET A 9 -3.48 -7.90 4.29
N LYS A 10 -4.49 -8.36 5.04
CA LYS A 10 -5.16 -7.55 6.08
C LYS A 10 -4.20 -7.16 7.21
N LEU A 11 -3.33 -8.07 7.66
CA LEU A 11 -2.30 -7.75 8.66
C LEU A 11 -1.33 -6.68 8.17
N GLY A 12 -0.85 -6.79 6.93
CA GLY A 12 0.00 -5.77 6.30
C GLY A 12 -0.72 -4.43 6.16
N ALA A 13 -2.00 -4.44 5.75
CA ALA A 13 -2.81 -3.25 5.59
C ALA A 13 -3.03 -2.49 6.91
N LYS A 14 -3.27 -3.21 8.01
CA LYS A 14 -3.38 -2.61 9.35
C LYS A 14 -2.12 -1.84 9.74
N LYS A 15 -0.93 -2.29 9.34
CA LYS A 15 0.34 -1.58 9.62
C LYS A 15 0.46 -0.24 8.89
N LEU A 16 -0.27 -0.05 7.78
CA LEU A 16 -0.26 1.20 7.03
C LEU A 16 -1.07 2.32 7.73
N VAL A 17 -2.09 1.97 8.53
CA VAL A 17 -3.03 2.92 9.17
C VAL A 17 -2.34 3.79 10.22
N GLY A 18 -2.58 5.10 10.19
CA GLY A 18 -1.99 6.12 11.07
C GLY A 18 -0.97 7.03 10.37
N THR A 19 -0.35 7.93 11.15
CA THR A 19 0.65 8.90 10.66
C THR A 19 2.03 8.27 10.56
N LYS A 20 2.58 8.19 9.34
CA LYS A 20 3.88 7.55 9.08
C LYS A 20 4.64 8.23 7.96
N ASP A 21 5.93 7.93 7.92
CA ASP A 21 6.79 8.23 6.77
C ASP A 21 6.58 7.18 5.67
N PHE A 22 6.05 7.62 4.52
CA PHE A 22 5.79 6.76 3.36
C PHE A 22 6.89 6.85 2.29
N SER A 23 8.11 7.27 2.64
CA SER A 23 9.24 7.38 1.69
C SER A 23 9.49 6.10 0.88
N THR A 24 9.32 4.92 1.48
CA THR A 24 9.44 3.64 0.77
C THR A 24 8.47 3.53 -0.41
N PHE A 25 7.26 4.08 -0.28
CA PHE A 25 6.21 4.02 -1.30
C PHE A 25 6.18 5.24 -2.23
N ARG A 26 7.06 6.22 -2.01
CA ARG A 26 7.14 7.46 -2.77
C ARG A 26 7.88 7.25 -4.09
N ALA A 27 7.33 7.74 -5.20
CA ALA A 27 8.07 7.82 -6.46
C ALA A 27 9.27 8.78 -6.36
N SER A 28 10.36 8.50 -7.08
CA SER A 28 11.54 9.38 -7.12
C SER A 28 11.23 10.77 -7.69
N SER A 29 10.23 10.86 -8.58
CA SER A 29 9.75 12.12 -9.19
C SER A 29 8.77 12.92 -8.32
N CYS A 30 8.54 12.50 -7.06
CA CYS A 30 7.52 13.12 -6.21
C CYS A 30 8.02 14.47 -5.66
N ASN A 31 7.33 15.56 -6.02
CA ASN A 31 7.66 16.93 -5.59
C ASN A 31 7.09 17.30 -4.20
N ALA A 32 6.51 16.36 -3.45
CA ALA A 32 5.94 16.64 -2.14
C ALA A 32 7.04 16.97 -1.12
N LYS A 33 6.91 18.12 -0.44
CA LYS A 33 7.87 18.61 0.58
C LYS A 33 8.09 17.64 1.74
N SER A 34 7.04 16.95 2.18
CA SER A 34 7.10 15.96 3.27
C SER A 34 6.61 14.58 2.79
N PRO A 35 7.31 13.48 3.12
CA PRO A 35 6.86 12.12 2.87
C PRO A 35 5.90 11.59 3.96
N ILE A 36 5.62 12.38 4.99
CA ILE A 36 4.73 11.98 6.10
C ILE A 36 3.28 12.13 5.67
N ARG A 37 2.49 11.07 5.80
CA ARG A 37 1.04 11.08 5.51
C ARG A 37 0.28 10.35 6.62
N THR A 38 -1.00 10.68 6.75
CA THR A 38 -1.92 10.07 7.71
C THR A 38 -2.90 9.20 6.95
N MET A 39 -2.76 7.88 7.09
CA MET A 39 -3.67 6.92 6.49
C MET A 39 -4.84 6.67 7.45
N ASP A 40 -6.04 7.11 7.11
CA ASP A 40 -7.23 6.98 7.97
C ASP A 40 -7.67 5.52 8.09
N PHE A 41 -7.80 4.84 6.94
CA PHE A 41 -8.08 3.41 6.93
C PHE A 41 -7.60 2.74 5.63
N VAL A 42 -7.37 1.43 5.74
CA VAL A 42 -7.16 0.53 4.61
C VAL A 42 -8.11 -0.66 4.76
N LYS A 43 -9.01 -0.85 3.80
CA LYS A 43 -10.02 -1.91 3.81
C LYS A 43 -9.78 -2.88 2.68
N LEU A 44 -9.78 -4.18 2.98
CA LEU A 44 -9.68 -5.25 2.01
C LEU A 44 -10.97 -6.05 2.00
N LYS A 45 -11.51 -6.31 0.81
CA LYS A 45 -12.69 -7.16 0.60
C LYS A 45 -12.40 -8.17 -0.50
N SER A 46 -12.93 -9.38 -0.34
CA SER A 46 -12.98 -10.37 -1.41
C SER A 46 -14.36 -10.36 -2.02
N LEU A 47 -14.46 -10.18 -3.34
CA LEU A 47 -15.72 -10.15 -4.07
C LEU A 47 -15.52 -10.80 -5.44
N ASN A 48 -16.32 -11.84 -5.76
CA ASN A 48 -16.36 -12.48 -7.08
C ASN A 48 -14.97 -12.74 -7.69
N ASP A 49 -14.11 -13.46 -6.94
CA ASP A 49 -12.72 -13.77 -7.31
C ASP A 49 -11.77 -12.58 -7.49
N LYS A 50 -12.15 -11.40 -7.00
CA LYS A 50 -11.34 -10.18 -6.96
C LYS A 50 -11.10 -9.76 -5.52
N ILE A 51 -9.96 -9.10 -5.30
CA ILE A 51 -9.65 -8.44 -4.03
C ILE A 51 -9.72 -6.95 -4.28
N GLU A 52 -10.64 -6.28 -3.60
CA GLU A 52 -10.75 -4.84 -3.58
C GLU A 52 -9.98 -4.28 -2.39
N ILE A 53 -9.15 -3.27 -2.64
CA ILE A 53 -8.38 -2.57 -1.61
C ILE A 53 -8.73 -1.10 -1.65
N GLN A 54 -9.35 -0.61 -0.58
CA GLN A 54 -9.74 0.77 -0.42
C GLN A 54 -8.79 1.47 0.55
N PHE A 55 -8.28 2.64 0.15
CA PHE A 55 -7.44 3.50 0.98
C PHE A 55 -8.17 4.82 1.21
N LYS A 56 -8.13 5.34 2.43
CA LYS A 56 -8.56 6.70 2.76
C LYS A 56 -7.43 7.41 3.49
N SER A 57 -7.13 8.63 3.06
CA SER A 57 -6.09 9.49 3.61
C SER A 57 -6.44 10.94 3.26
N GLN A 58 -6.01 11.89 4.08
CA GLN A 58 -6.10 13.32 3.77
C GLN A 58 -5.38 13.68 2.47
N SER A 59 -4.26 12.99 2.18
CA SER A 59 -3.54 13.14 0.91
C SER A 59 -2.65 11.94 0.61
N PHE A 60 -2.27 11.78 -0.65
CA PHE A 60 -1.37 10.72 -1.11
C PHE A 60 -0.14 11.28 -1.81
N LEU A 61 0.99 10.59 -1.71
CA LEU A 61 2.20 10.87 -2.49
C LEU A 61 2.07 10.26 -3.89
N GLN A 62 2.87 10.75 -4.83
CA GLN A 62 2.92 10.19 -6.18
C GLN A 62 3.29 8.70 -6.13
N GLN A 63 2.47 7.87 -6.79
CA GLN A 63 2.52 6.40 -6.83
C GLN A 63 2.32 5.66 -5.48
N GLN A 64 2.04 6.37 -4.37
CA GLN A 64 1.95 5.76 -3.04
C GLN A 64 0.98 4.57 -3.01
N VAL A 65 -0.24 4.76 -3.52
CA VAL A 65 -1.29 3.72 -3.51
C VAL A 65 -0.84 2.48 -4.29
N ARG A 66 -0.34 2.66 -5.52
CA ARG A 66 0.12 1.56 -6.37
C ARG A 66 1.30 0.81 -5.74
N SER A 67 2.21 1.52 -5.09
CA SER A 67 3.34 0.92 -4.38
C SER A 67 2.91 0.14 -3.14
N MET A 68 1.97 0.67 -2.35
CA MET A 68 1.40 -0.05 -1.21
C MET A 68 0.71 -1.34 -1.66
N VAL A 69 -0.10 -1.28 -2.73
CA VAL A 69 -0.76 -2.47 -3.30
C VAL A 69 0.26 -3.51 -3.77
N GLY A 70 1.35 -3.08 -4.40
CA GLY A 70 2.45 -3.97 -4.82
C GLY A 70 3.07 -4.74 -3.64
N CYS A 71 3.37 -4.05 -2.55
CA CYS A 71 3.91 -4.67 -1.34
C CYS A 71 2.90 -5.61 -0.66
N LEU A 72 1.62 -5.21 -0.58
CA LEU A 72 0.56 -6.07 -0.05
C LEU A 72 0.39 -7.34 -0.89
N LYS A 73 0.47 -7.22 -2.23
CA LYS A 73 0.45 -8.38 -3.13
C LYS A 73 1.59 -9.34 -2.83
N TYR A 74 2.82 -8.86 -2.65
CA TYR A 74 3.97 -9.72 -2.33
C TYR A 74 3.78 -10.48 -1.01
N LEU A 75 3.17 -9.83 -0.03
CA LEU A 75 2.83 -10.43 1.25
C LEU A 75 1.71 -11.47 1.10
N GLY A 76 0.67 -11.19 0.31
CA GLY A 76 -0.39 -12.14 -0.03
C GLY A 76 0.10 -13.33 -0.87
N GLU A 77 1.13 -13.15 -1.70
CA GLU A 77 1.79 -14.22 -2.47
C GLU A 77 2.79 -15.05 -1.62
N LYS A 78 2.93 -14.71 -0.32
CA LYS A 78 3.91 -15.28 0.61
C LYS A 78 5.37 -15.13 0.16
N LYS A 79 5.66 -14.16 -0.72
CA LYS A 79 7.04 -13.79 -1.09
C LYS A 79 7.71 -13.00 0.03
N TRP A 80 6.91 -12.23 0.76
CA TRP A 80 7.32 -11.50 1.96
C TRP A 80 6.54 -12.00 3.17
N ASP A 81 7.19 -12.04 4.32
CA ASP A 81 6.53 -12.18 5.60
C ASP A 81 6.16 -10.80 6.18
N ILE A 82 5.40 -10.80 7.27
CA ILE A 82 4.96 -9.57 7.93
C ILE A 82 6.14 -8.76 8.48
N LYS A 83 7.22 -9.42 8.91
CA LYS A 83 8.43 -8.77 9.43
C LYS A 83 9.15 -8.02 8.32
N LYS A 84 9.31 -8.61 7.13
CA LYS A 84 9.91 -7.95 5.96
C LYS A 84 9.07 -6.79 5.46
N PHE A 85 7.74 -6.92 5.48
CA PHE A 85 6.85 -5.79 5.15
C PHE A 85 7.02 -4.62 6.13
N ASP A 86 7.05 -4.90 7.44
CA ASP A 86 7.28 -3.87 8.46
C ASP A 86 8.67 -3.24 8.32
N LYS A 87 9.69 -4.05 8.02
CA LYS A 87 11.04 -3.57 7.74
C LYS A 87 11.07 -2.66 6.51
N ALA A 88 10.39 -3.03 5.41
CA ALA A 88 10.30 -2.21 4.22
C ALA A 88 9.61 -0.86 4.52
N LEU A 89 8.48 -0.89 5.24
CA LEU A 89 7.76 0.32 5.68
C LEU A 89 8.67 1.23 6.52
N LYS A 90 9.36 0.69 7.53
CA LYS A 90 10.23 1.47 8.44
C LYS A 90 11.55 1.91 7.82
N SER A 91 12.02 1.23 6.77
CA SER A 91 13.32 1.51 6.16
C SER A 91 13.42 2.89 5.49
N LYS A 92 12.28 3.46 5.09
CA LYS A 92 12.19 4.70 4.29
C LYS A 92 12.94 4.64 2.95
N LYS A 93 13.37 3.44 2.51
CA LYS A 93 14.18 3.24 1.30
C LYS A 93 13.32 2.72 0.17
N ARG A 94 13.22 3.49 -0.93
CA ARG A 94 12.46 3.12 -2.13
C ARG A 94 12.93 1.80 -2.75
N SER A 95 14.21 1.48 -2.66
CA SER A 95 14.79 0.22 -3.17
C SER A 95 14.23 -1.04 -2.50
N LEU A 96 13.65 -0.91 -1.30
CA LEU A 96 13.02 -2.02 -0.58
C LEU A 96 11.52 -2.15 -0.88
N CYS A 97 10.96 -1.30 -1.74
CA CYS A 97 9.59 -1.39 -2.19
C CYS A 97 9.43 -2.50 -3.25
N ALA A 98 8.35 -3.26 -3.17
CA ALA A 98 7.98 -4.16 -4.26
C ALA A 98 7.58 -3.34 -5.50
N PRO A 99 7.62 -3.95 -6.70
CA PRO A 99 7.14 -3.30 -7.92
C PRO A 99 5.71 -2.77 -7.74
N PRO A 100 5.44 -1.51 -8.15
CA PRO A 100 4.11 -0.93 -8.01
C PRO A 100 3.08 -1.71 -8.83
N ALA A 101 1.85 -1.79 -8.32
CA ALA A 101 0.75 -2.39 -9.04
C ALA A 101 0.50 -1.69 -10.39
N PRO A 102 -0.05 -2.38 -11.41
CA PRO A 102 -0.48 -1.76 -12.66
C PRO A 102 -1.49 -0.62 -12.41
N PRO A 103 -1.55 0.40 -13.29
CA PRO A 103 -2.45 1.53 -13.11
C PRO A 103 -3.93 1.17 -13.38
N THR A 104 -4.19 0.13 -14.18
CA THR A 104 -5.52 -0.24 -14.68
C THR A 104 -6.54 -0.63 -13.60
N GLY A 105 -6.08 -0.95 -12.39
CA GLY A 105 -6.95 -1.28 -11.26
C GLY A 105 -7.17 -0.15 -10.25
N LEU A 106 -6.62 1.03 -10.48
CA LEU A 106 -6.72 2.17 -9.56
C LEU A 106 -7.75 3.19 -10.05
N PHE A 107 -8.66 3.57 -9.17
CA PHE A 107 -9.64 4.64 -9.41
C PHE A 107 -9.90 5.45 -8.14
N LEU A 108 -10.26 6.72 -8.31
CA LEU A 108 -10.71 7.58 -7.21
C LEU A 108 -12.19 7.33 -6.94
N SER A 109 -12.54 6.92 -5.73
CA SER A 109 -13.93 6.58 -5.38
C SER A 109 -14.72 7.74 -4.77
N ARG A 110 -14.09 8.58 -3.94
CA ARG A 110 -14.78 9.68 -3.24
C ARG A 110 -13.78 10.75 -2.77
N VAL A 111 -14.23 12.00 -2.74
CA VAL A 111 -13.56 13.14 -2.10
C VAL A 111 -14.45 13.64 -0.96
N PHE A 112 -13.85 13.98 0.17
CA PHE A 112 -14.54 14.57 1.32
C PHE A 112 -14.14 16.05 1.39
N TYR A 113 -15.12 16.92 1.63
CA TYR A 113 -14.96 18.37 1.76
C TYR A 113 -15.17 18.79 3.20
#